data_AF-A0A7R9D2H6-F1
#
_entry.id   AF-A0A7R9D2H6-F1
#
_cell.length_a   1.000
_cell.length_b   1.000
_cell.length_c   1.000
_cell.angle_alpha   90.00
_cell.angle_beta   90.00
_cell.angle_gamma   90.00
#
_symmetry.space_group_name_H-M   'P 1'
#
loop_
_entity.id
_entity.type
_entity.pdbx_description
1 polymer ?
#
loop_
_entity_poly.entity_id
_entity_poly.type
_entity_poly.pdbx_seq_one_letter_code
_entity_poly.pdbx_strand_id
1 'polypeptide(L)'
;MRCPSPNDEEGTVPVLTVKERELYLPPDLNLKDLLAMERGQGGSTGDEGVYWRINLDRFHQEFRDQIMVSAMERRIDANAGELMRLLLQQMYLRTEPWAAVSNPVPYTELKEVIRKQSSHPQLGVYLDQYLKVMEEDLSKFISKVGDSAGGQYSVNIKNSFTELTWTTIDNIVLERSGSKAARIFRMIRAKKFAEQEQIQQVAMIPAKECKLLTYKLLEESFLQMQELRKSLAANVPNKTFFLFHIELDQVARMVLEVCYKALFNALTRRDHEHKENRRLIEKHQRIESITQSMREQGADQEQLTEIEEMLTPPETTLLGKIQTMIKRLSEAELQLDETVFVLQLYLNYL
;
A
#
# COMPACT_ATOMS: atom_id res chain seq x y z
N MET A 1 5.02 6.67 20.19
CA MET A 1 5.43 5.41 20.85
C MET A 1 6.67 5.71 21.67
N ARG A 2 6.76 5.24 22.92
CA ARG A 2 7.98 5.44 23.73
C ARG A 2 9.17 4.69 23.11
N CYS A 3 10.35 5.27 23.20
CA CYS A 3 11.59 4.62 22.80
C CYS A 3 11.94 3.48 23.76
N PRO A 4 12.57 2.40 23.27
CA PRO A 4 13.19 1.39 24.12
C PRO A 4 14.15 2.03 25.13
N SER A 5 13.94 1.75 26.41
CA SER A 5 14.86 2.11 27.49
C SER A 5 15.70 0.90 27.87
N PRO A 6 16.95 1.10 28.34
CA PRO A 6 17.76 0.02 28.85
C PRO A 6 17.04 -0.67 30.01
N ASN A 7 16.99 -2.01 29.98
CA ASN A 7 16.53 -2.80 31.11
C ASN A 7 17.59 -2.72 32.20
N ASP A 8 17.21 -2.42 33.44
CA ASP A 8 18.12 -2.32 34.60
C ASP A 8 18.72 -3.67 35.04
N GLU A 9 18.62 -4.72 34.21
CA GLU A 9 19.27 -6.01 34.46
C GLU A 9 20.79 -5.87 34.23
N GLU A 10 21.56 -6.08 35.31
CA GLU A 10 23.01 -5.95 35.37
C GLU A 10 23.71 -6.85 34.33
N GLY A 11 23.94 -6.32 33.14
CA GLY A 11 24.76 -6.91 32.10
C GLY A 11 25.64 -5.83 31.45
N THR A 12 26.85 -6.22 31.03
CA THR A 12 27.84 -5.34 30.38
C THR A 12 27.34 -4.76 29.03
N VAL A 13 26.18 -5.23 28.54
CA VAL A 13 25.52 -4.76 27.33
C VAL A 13 24.09 -4.35 27.69
N PRO A 14 23.69 -3.08 27.51
CA PRO A 14 22.33 -2.63 27.79
C PRO A 14 21.34 -3.30 26.82
N VAL A 15 20.46 -4.16 27.35
CA VAL A 15 19.35 -4.73 26.58
C VAL A 15 18.22 -3.72 26.61
N LEU A 16 17.95 -3.07 25.48
CA LEU A 16 16.85 -2.13 25.34
C LEU A 16 15.53 -2.92 25.28
N THR A 17 14.66 -2.75 26.27
CA THR A 17 13.35 -3.41 26.31
C THR A 17 12.24 -2.38 26.38
N VAL A 18 11.08 -2.68 25.79
CA VAL A 18 9.87 -1.89 25.97
C VAL A 18 8.81 -2.79 26.57
N LYS A 19 8.30 -2.45 27.74
CA LYS A 19 7.10 -3.10 28.28
C LYS A 19 5.91 -2.67 27.44
N GLU A 20 5.16 -3.63 26.89
CA GLU A 20 4.05 -3.38 25.95
C GLU A 20 2.99 -2.40 26.49
N ARG A 21 2.81 -2.41 27.82
CA ARG A 21 1.90 -1.51 28.56
C ARG A 21 2.34 -0.04 28.55
N GLU A 22 3.61 0.25 28.31
CA GLU A 22 4.19 1.60 28.38
C GLU A 22 4.35 2.25 26.99
N LEU A 23 4.18 1.47 25.89
CA LEU A 23 4.36 1.93 24.52
C LEU A 23 3.52 3.16 24.16
N TYR A 24 2.31 3.24 24.72
CA TYR A 24 1.27 4.21 24.35
C TYR A 24 0.82 5.11 25.51
N LEU A 25 1.47 5.03 26.68
CA LEU A 25 1.11 5.85 27.83
C LEU A 25 1.52 7.31 27.62
N PRO A 26 0.59 8.29 27.61
CA PRO A 26 0.91 9.69 27.42
C PRO A 26 1.96 10.16 28.45
N PRO A 27 2.75 11.20 28.13
CA PRO A 27 3.71 11.74 29.08
C PRO A 27 2.94 12.34 30.26
N ASP A 28 3.41 12.07 31.48
CA ASP A 28 2.87 12.70 32.69
C ASP A 28 3.50 14.09 32.80
N LEU A 29 2.87 15.06 32.15
CA LEU A 29 3.38 16.43 32.04
C LEU A 29 2.94 17.24 33.26
N ASN A 30 3.90 17.67 34.07
CA ASN A 30 3.64 18.64 35.14
C ASN A 30 3.52 20.04 34.54
N LEU A 31 2.32 20.39 34.07
CA LEU A 31 2.02 21.69 33.44
C LEU A 31 2.42 22.90 34.29
N LYS A 32 2.39 22.77 35.63
CA LYS A 32 2.80 23.84 36.56
C LYS A 32 4.31 24.08 36.53
N ASP A 33 5.10 23.02 36.46
CA ASP A 33 6.56 23.10 36.46
C ASP A 33 7.10 23.49 35.08
N LEU A 34 6.38 23.11 34.00
CA LEU A 34 6.64 23.60 32.64
C LEU A 34 6.46 25.12 32.53
N LEU A 35 5.39 25.66 33.12
CA LEU A 35 5.14 27.11 33.17
C LEU A 35 6.13 27.85 34.07
N ALA A 36 6.65 27.19 35.12
CA ALA A 36 7.70 27.75 35.97
C ALA A 36 9.07 27.79 35.24
N MET A 37 9.36 26.76 34.43
CA MET A 37 10.55 26.72 33.56
C MET A 37 10.51 27.76 32.45
N GLU A 38 9.36 28.01 31.83
CA GLU A 38 9.21 29.09 30.84
C GLU A 38 9.51 30.47 31.46
N ARG A 39 9.27 30.63 32.77
CA ARG A 39 9.56 31.84 33.55
C ARG A 39 10.98 31.87 34.15
N GLY A 40 11.84 30.89 33.82
CA GLY A 40 13.24 30.83 34.27
C GLY A 40 13.47 30.30 35.68
N GLN A 41 12.46 29.66 36.30
CA GLN A 41 12.63 28.94 37.57
C GLN A 41 12.88 27.46 37.28
N GLY A 42 13.89 26.86 37.92
CA GLY A 42 14.22 25.44 37.74
C GLY A 42 13.07 24.54 38.22
N GLY A 43 12.67 23.60 37.36
CA GLY A 43 11.66 22.58 37.64
C GLY A 43 11.94 21.30 36.84
N SER A 44 11.44 20.15 37.30
CA SER A 44 11.52 18.90 36.54
C SER A 44 10.28 18.75 35.68
N THR A 45 10.45 18.46 34.39
CA THR A 45 9.36 18.33 33.41
C THR A 45 8.55 17.05 33.57
N GLY A 46 9.01 16.11 34.40
CA GLY A 46 8.36 14.81 34.64
C GLY A 46 8.59 13.77 33.54
N ASP A 47 9.16 14.16 32.41
CA ASP A 47 9.44 13.31 31.24
C ASP A 47 10.95 13.17 30.93
N GLU A 48 11.81 13.57 31.87
CA GLU A 48 13.27 13.44 31.73
C GLU A 48 13.66 11.97 31.51
N GLY A 49 14.31 11.67 30.38
CA GLY A 49 14.67 10.31 29.96
C GLY A 49 13.59 9.56 29.16
N VAL A 50 12.41 10.15 28.93
CA VAL A 50 11.36 9.57 28.09
C VAL A 50 11.44 10.12 26.68
N TYR A 51 12.09 9.37 25.79
CA TYR A 51 12.10 9.70 24.36
C TYR A 51 10.92 9.10 23.63
N TRP A 52 10.42 9.84 22.64
CA TRP A 52 9.28 9.44 21.81
C TRP A 52 9.71 9.28 20.35
N ARG A 53 9.18 8.24 19.71
CA ARG A 53 9.32 8.01 18.27
C ARG A 53 7.97 7.88 17.57
N ILE A 54 8.01 8.15 16.27
CA ILE A 54 6.89 7.92 15.36
C ILE A 54 6.62 6.41 15.29
N ASN A 55 5.35 6.02 15.41
CA ASN A 55 4.94 4.62 15.30
C ASN A 55 4.62 4.28 13.84
N LEU A 56 5.61 3.80 13.09
CA LEU A 56 5.44 3.41 11.69
C LEU A 56 4.44 2.26 11.51
N ASP A 57 4.39 1.31 12.45
CA ASP A 57 3.47 0.17 12.36
C ASP A 57 2.01 0.61 12.40
N ARG A 58 1.70 1.68 13.15
CA ARG A 58 0.34 2.24 13.16
C ARG A 58 -0.02 2.89 11.83
N PHE A 59 0.94 3.54 11.15
CA PHE A 59 0.71 4.05 9.80
C PHE A 59 0.47 2.92 8.80
N HIS A 60 1.26 1.83 8.87
CA HIS A 60 1.03 0.66 8.03
C HIS A 60 -0.34 0.03 8.27
N GLN A 61 -0.83 -0.03 9.51
CA GLN A 61 -2.18 -0.48 9.82
C GLN A 61 -3.25 0.42 9.19
N GLU A 62 -3.09 1.74 9.31
CA GLU A 62 -4.03 2.70 8.71
C GLU A 62 -4.03 2.62 7.18
N PHE A 63 -2.85 2.52 6.54
CA PHE A 63 -2.75 2.36 5.09
C PHE A 63 -3.34 1.03 4.61
N ARG A 64 -3.12 -0.05 5.36
CA ARG A 64 -3.76 -1.35 5.09
C ARG A 64 -5.28 -1.21 5.08
N ASP A 65 -5.82 -0.57 6.11
CA ASP A 65 -7.26 -0.39 6.27
C ASP A 65 -7.83 0.53 5.17
N GLN A 66 -7.12 1.61 4.84
CA GLN A 66 -7.50 2.52 3.76
C GLN A 66 -7.56 1.79 2.40
N ILE A 67 -6.59 0.92 2.11
CA ILE A 67 -6.59 0.11 0.89
C ILE A 67 -7.79 -0.83 0.86
N MET A 68 -8.12 -1.48 1.98
CA MET A 68 -9.29 -2.37 2.07
C MET A 68 -10.61 -1.62 1.89
N VAL A 69 -10.73 -0.42 2.50
CA VAL A 69 -11.90 0.45 2.35
C VAL A 69 -12.04 0.90 0.89
N SER A 70 -11.00 1.47 0.29
CA SER A 70 -11.03 1.93 -1.11
C SER A 70 -11.27 0.79 -2.11
N ALA A 71 -10.76 -0.41 -1.82
CA ALA A 71 -11.05 -1.59 -2.63
C ALA A 71 -12.54 -1.97 -2.57
N MET A 72 -13.18 -1.81 -1.41
CA MET A 72 -14.58 -2.12 -1.25
C MET A 72 -15.50 -1.05 -1.84
N GLU A 73 -15.13 0.23 -1.70
CA GLU A 73 -15.83 1.37 -2.32
C GLU A 73 -15.91 1.23 -3.84
N ARG A 74 -14.82 0.80 -4.48
CA ARG A 74 -14.76 0.62 -5.94
C ARG A 74 -15.53 -0.61 -6.44
N ARG A 75 -15.77 -1.59 -5.57
CA ARG A 75 -16.38 -2.88 -5.95
C ARG A 75 -17.89 -2.90 -5.74
N ILE A 76 -18.37 -2.23 -4.69
CA ILE A 76 -19.79 -2.13 -4.38
C ILE A 76 -20.23 -0.67 -4.48
N ASP A 77 -20.02 0.12 -3.41
CA ASP A 77 -20.35 1.53 -3.32
C ASP A 77 -19.69 2.20 -2.09
N ALA A 78 -19.88 3.51 -1.94
CA ALA A 78 -19.35 4.28 -0.82
C ALA A 78 -19.88 3.80 0.56
N ASN A 79 -21.13 3.33 0.63
CA ASN A 79 -21.72 2.83 1.87
C ASN A 79 -21.06 1.53 2.34
N ALA A 80 -20.72 0.63 1.42
CA ALA A 80 -19.97 -0.59 1.73
C ALA A 80 -18.53 -0.28 2.18
N GLY A 81 -17.93 0.78 1.64
CA GLY A 81 -16.65 1.32 2.12
C GLY A 81 -16.70 1.74 3.59
N GLU A 82 -17.70 2.54 3.95
CA GLU A 82 -17.88 2.96 5.34
C GLU A 82 -18.19 1.76 6.26
N LEU A 83 -18.99 0.79 5.79
CA LEU A 83 -19.24 -0.44 6.54
C LEU A 83 -17.94 -1.22 6.80
N MET A 84 -17.06 -1.32 5.81
CA MET A 84 -15.75 -1.94 5.97
C MET A 84 -14.89 -1.15 6.98
N ARG A 85 -14.90 0.18 6.92
CA ARG A 85 -14.19 1.03 7.90
C ARG A 85 -14.67 0.76 9.33
N LEU A 86 -15.98 0.68 9.55
CA LEU A 86 -16.55 0.39 10.87
C LEU A 86 -16.17 -1.02 11.34
N LEU A 87 -16.17 -2.01 10.46
CA LEU A 87 -15.73 -3.37 10.78
C LEU A 87 -14.25 -3.40 11.20
N LEU A 88 -13.38 -2.68 10.49
CA LEU A 88 -11.96 -2.55 10.85
C LEU A 88 -11.76 -1.81 12.18
N GLN A 89 -12.58 -0.80 12.49
CA GLN A 89 -12.59 -0.16 13.81
C GLN A 89 -12.97 -1.14 14.93
N GLN A 90 -13.97 -1.98 14.71
CA GLN A 90 -14.36 -3.03 15.67
C GLN A 90 -13.29 -4.11 15.83
N MET A 91 -12.53 -4.39 14.77
CA MET A 91 -11.42 -5.33 14.81
C MET A 91 -10.33 -4.88 15.80
N TYR A 92 -9.98 -3.59 15.85
CA TYR A 92 -8.96 -3.07 16.76
C TYR A 92 -9.27 -3.27 18.25
N LEU A 93 -10.55 -3.39 18.61
CA LEU A 93 -10.97 -3.61 20.00
C LEU A 93 -10.80 -5.07 20.45
N ARG A 94 -10.70 -5.99 19.49
CA ARG A 94 -10.91 -7.43 19.72
C ARG A 94 -9.77 -8.29 19.23
N THR A 95 -8.98 -7.79 18.28
CA THR A 95 -8.02 -8.59 17.51
C THR A 95 -6.65 -7.94 17.58
N GLU A 96 -5.62 -8.78 17.64
CA GLU A 96 -4.25 -8.33 17.45
C GLU A 96 -4.09 -7.60 16.11
N PRO A 97 -3.26 -6.53 16.05
CA PRO A 97 -3.24 -5.66 14.88
C PRO A 97 -2.87 -6.34 13.56
N TRP A 98 -2.08 -7.42 13.59
CA TRP A 98 -1.57 -8.14 12.42
C TRP A 98 -2.14 -9.56 12.27
N ALA A 99 -3.27 -9.86 12.91
CA ALA A 99 -3.91 -11.17 12.75
C ALA A 99 -4.41 -11.38 11.30
N ALA A 100 -4.25 -12.59 10.78
CA ALA A 100 -4.65 -12.93 9.40
C ALA A 100 -6.19 -12.90 9.19
N VAL A 101 -6.94 -13.19 10.25
CA VAL A 101 -8.40 -13.18 10.29
C VAL A 101 -8.82 -12.46 11.57
N SER A 102 -9.81 -11.56 11.47
CA SER A 102 -10.32 -10.85 12.63
C SER A 102 -11.15 -11.76 13.53
N ASN A 103 -11.21 -11.44 14.82
CA ASN A 103 -12.21 -12.03 15.69
C ASN A 103 -13.62 -11.65 15.19
N PRO A 104 -14.62 -12.55 15.31
CA PRO A 104 -15.95 -12.29 14.77
C PRO A 104 -16.63 -11.11 15.48
N VAL A 105 -17.17 -10.20 14.68
CA VAL A 105 -17.95 -9.04 15.12
C VAL A 105 -19.44 -9.40 15.04
N PRO A 106 -20.22 -9.31 16.14
CA PRO A 106 -21.64 -9.60 16.13
C PRO A 106 -22.44 -8.49 15.44
N TYR A 107 -23.48 -8.89 14.70
CA TYR A 107 -24.37 -7.97 13.98
C TYR A 107 -25.00 -6.88 14.86
N THR A 108 -25.39 -7.23 16.09
CA THR A 108 -26.03 -6.30 17.03
C THR A 108 -25.15 -5.11 17.37
N GLU A 109 -23.85 -5.36 17.59
CA GLU A 109 -22.87 -4.32 17.90
C GLU A 109 -22.58 -3.45 16.69
N LEU A 110 -22.45 -4.05 15.50
CA LEU A 110 -22.28 -3.30 14.26
C LEU A 110 -23.46 -2.35 14.03
N LYS A 111 -24.69 -2.82 14.27
CA LYS A 111 -25.91 -2.00 14.18
C LYS A 111 -25.94 -0.86 15.21
N GLU A 112 -25.44 -1.09 16.42
CA GLU A 112 -25.33 -0.04 17.44
C GLU A 112 -24.28 1.01 17.09
N VAL A 113 -23.13 0.60 16.57
CA VAL A 113 -22.06 1.50 16.12
C VAL A 113 -22.55 2.37 14.95
N ILE A 114 -23.19 1.78 13.96
CA ILE A 114 -23.79 2.52 12.83
C ILE A 114 -24.86 3.50 13.30
N ARG A 115 -25.65 3.15 14.32
CA ARG A 115 -26.63 4.09 14.90
C ARG A 115 -25.98 5.28 15.61
N LYS A 116 -24.80 5.08 16.22
CA LYS A 116 -24.03 6.14 16.88
C LYS A 116 -23.33 7.04 15.85
N GLN A 117 -22.87 6.48 14.73
CA GLN A 117 -22.32 7.24 13.61
C GLN A 117 -23.45 7.75 12.70
N SER A 118 -23.91 8.98 12.95
CA SER A 118 -24.98 9.66 12.18
C SER A 118 -24.66 9.95 10.70
N SER A 119 -23.54 9.45 10.18
CA SER A 119 -23.01 9.80 8.87
C SER A 119 -23.87 9.27 7.71
N HIS A 120 -24.40 8.04 7.79
CA HIS A 120 -25.09 7.38 6.68
C HIS A 120 -26.39 6.67 7.12
N PRO A 121 -27.56 7.35 7.08
CA PRO A 121 -28.82 6.78 7.54
C PRO A 121 -29.30 5.59 6.69
N GLN A 122 -28.92 5.54 5.40
CA GLN A 122 -29.27 4.43 4.49
C GLN A 122 -28.55 3.12 4.85
N LEU A 123 -27.32 3.20 5.39
CA LEU A 123 -26.56 2.03 5.81
C LEU A 123 -27.25 1.29 6.96
N GLY A 124 -27.85 2.03 7.90
CA GLY A 124 -28.58 1.44 9.02
C GLY A 124 -29.87 0.70 8.61
N VAL A 125 -30.51 1.11 7.51
CA VAL A 125 -31.74 0.49 6.99
C VAL A 125 -31.44 -0.77 6.19
N TYR A 126 -30.40 -0.72 5.34
CA TYR A 126 -30.05 -1.80 4.40
C TYR A 126 -28.84 -2.64 4.84
N LEU A 127 -28.44 -2.56 6.12
CA LEU A 127 -27.26 -3.25 6.65
C LEU A 127 -27.20 -4.75 6.30
N ASP A 128 -28.32 -5.45 6.44
CA ASP A 128 -28.40 -6.89 6.16
C ASP A 128 -28.15 -7.20 4.67
N GLN A 129 -28.66 -6.33 3.78
CA GLN A 129 -28.46 -6.47 2.34
C GLN A 129 -27.00 -6.21 1.98
N TYR A 130 -26.38 -5.17 2.55
CA TYR A 130 -24.97 -4.89 2.33
C TYR A 130 -24.06 -6.01 2.82
N LEU A 131 -24.29 -6.53 4.03
CA LEU A 131 -23.52 -7.65 4.57
C LEU A 131 -23.64 -8.90 3.71
N LYS A 132 -24.84 -9.20 3.20
CA LYS A 132 -25.06 -10.32 2.30
C LYS A 132 -24.32 -10.15 0.96
N VAL A 133 -24.38 -8.96 0.35
CA VAL A 133 -23.64 -8.67 -0.89
C VAL A 133 -22.13 -8.76 -0.68
N MET A 134 -21.63 -8.29 0.46
CA MET A 134 -20.21 -8.38 0.81
C MET A 134 -19.75 -9.82 1.10
N GLU A 135 -20.63 -10.67 1.62
CA GLU A 135 -20.38 -12.09 1.86
C GLU A 135 -20.39 -12.91 0.56
N GLU A 136 -21.34 -12.65 -0.34
CA GLU A 136 -21.48 -13.35 -1.63
C GLU A 136 -20.37 -12.98 -2.63
N ASP A 137 -19.65 -11.91 -2.34
CA ASP A 137 -18.60 -11.42 -3.20
C ASP A 137 -17.38 -12.37 -3.30
N LEU A 138 -16.87 -12.54 -4.53
CA LEU A 138 -15.79 -13.49 -4.85
C LEU A 138 -14.47 -13.22 -4.12
N SER A 139 -14.24 -11.98 -3.68
CA SER A 139 -13.00 -11.62 -2.98
C SER A 139 -12.94 -12.13 -1.54
N LYS A 140 -14.10 -12.49 -0.96
CA LYS A 140 -14.22 -13.01 0.42
C LYS A 140 -13.51 -12.17 1.48
N PHE A 141 -13.57 -10.84 1.31
CA PHE A 141 -13.02 -9.89 2.29
C PHE A 141 -13.71 -10.06 3.65
N ILE A 142 -15.00 -10.39 3.64
CA ILE A 142 -15.80 -10.70 4.83
C ILE A 142 -16.29 -12.14 4.73
N SER A 143 -16.28 -12.86 5.84
CA SER A 143 -16.93 -14.17 5.96
C SER A 143 -17.82 -14.26 7.19
N LYS A 144 -19.00 -14.85 7.02
CA LYS A 144 -19.92 -15.16 8.11
C LYS A 144 -19.47 -16.45 8.80
N VAL A 145 -19.16 -16.37 10.09
CA VAL A 145 -18.60 -17.49 10.89
C VAL A 145 -19.67 -18.18 11.72
N GLY A 146 -20.75 -17.49 12.06
CA GLY A 146 -21.83 -18.05 12.86
C GLY A 146 -23.16 -17.30 12.70
N ASP A 147 -24.24 -17.99 13.03
CA ASP A 147 -25.61 -17.45 13.02
C ASP A 147 -26.06 -16.88 14.38
N SER A 148 -25.21 -17.00 15.40
CA SER A 148 -25.50 -16.46 16.74
C SER A 148 -25.63 -14.93 16.69
N ALA A 149 -26.57 -14.39 17.48
CA ALA A 149 -26.86 -12.95 17.56
C ALA A 149 -27.22 -12.26 16.23
N GLY A 150 -27.84 -12.98 15.29
CA GLY A 150 -28.25 -12.44 13.99
C GLY A 150 -27.13 -12.44 12.94
N GLY A 151 -26.00 -13.09 13.23
CA GLY A 151 -24.86 -13.20 12.32
C GLY A 151 -23.58 -12.66 12.95
N GLN A 152 -22.50 -13.42 12.82
CA GLN A 152 -21.15 -13.00 13.21
C GLN A 152 -20.25 -12.93 11.98
N TYR A 153 -19.61 -11.78 11.78
CA TYR A 153 -18.82 -11.47 10.60
C TYR A 153 -17.34 -11.32 10.98
N SER A 154 -16.47 -11.95 10.19
CA SER A 154 -15.01 -11.83 10.32
C SER A 154 -14.42 -11.22 9.06
N VAL A 155 -13.37 -10.43 9.22
CA VAL A 155 -12.62 -9.82 8.12
C VAL A 155 -11.40 -10.68 7.85
N ASN A 156 -11.25 -11.14 6.59
CA ASN A 156 -10.14 -12.00 6.17
C ASN A 156 -9.04 -11.18 5.52
N ILE A 157 -8.13 -10.63 6.32
CA ILE A 157 -7.04 -9.76 5.85
C ILE A 157 -6.14 -10.53 4.85
N LYS A 158 -5.77 -11.78 5.17
CA LYS A 158 -4.91 -12.59 4.30
C LYS A 158 -5.52 -12.80 2.90
N ASN A 159 -6.80 -13.16 2.83
CA ASN A 159 -7.49 -13.37 1.56
C ASN A 159 -7.65 -12.06 0.80
N SER A 160 -7.97 -10.97 1.50
CA SER A 160 -8.06 -9.63 0.90
C SER A 160 -6.77 -9.24 0.20
N PHE A 161 -5.62 -9.36 0.87
CA PHE A 161 -4.33 -9.00 0.26
C PHE A 161 -3.88 -9.99 -0.82
N THR A 162 -4.30 -11.26 -0.75
CA THR A 162 -4.08 -12.24 -1.83
C THR A 162 -4.82 -11.80 -3.11
N GLU A 163 -6.09 -11.41 -2.99
CA GLU A 163 -6.91 -10.95 -4.12
C GLU A 163 -6.48 -9.58 -4.66
N LEU A 164 -6.09 -8.66 -3.77
CA LEU A 164 -5.50 -7.38 -4.16
C LEU A 164 -4.20 -7.59 -4.94
N THR A 165 -3.32 -8.48 -4.47
CA THR A 165 -2.07 -8.80 -5.15
C THR A 165 -2.29 -9.40 -6.53
N TRP A 166 -3.25 -10.32 -6.66
CA TRP A 166 -3.66 -10.84 -7.97
C TRP A 166 -4.10 -9.73 -8.92
N THR A 167 -4.91 -8.79 -8.43
CA THR A 167 -5.43 -7.67 -9.23
C THR A 167 -4.31 -6.72 -9.64
N THR A 168 -3.38 -6.42 -8.73
CA THR A 168 -2.20 -5.59 -9.00
C THR A 168 -1.32 -6.22 -10.07
N ILE A 169 -1.01 -7.52 -9.96
CA ILE A 169 -0.19 -8.23 -10.95
C ILE A 169 -0.90 -8.29 -12.31
N ASP A 170 -2.22 -8.53 -12.32
CA ASP A 170 -3.00 -8.53 -13.56
C ASP A 170 -2.97 -7.16 -14.27
N ASN A 171 -3.04 -6.06 -13.53
CA ASN A 171 -2.89 -4.71 -14.07
C ASN A 171 -1.48 -4.47 -14.61
N ILE A 172 -0.44 -4.94 -13.93
CA ILE A 172 0.95 -4.86 -14.42
C ILE A 172 1.12 -5.63 -15.73
N VAL A 173 0.55 -6.84 -15.83
CA VAL A 173 0.58 -7.65 -17.05
C VAL A 173 -0.21 -6.98 -18.18
N LEU A 174 -1.34 -6.35 -17.86
CA LEU A 174 -2.17 -5.61 -18.82
C LEU A 174 -1.40 -4.43 -19.44
N GLU A 175 -0.74 -3.61 -18.62
CA GLU A 175 0.02 -2.45 -19.08
C GLU A 175 1.29 -2.86 -19.85
N ARG A 176 1.99 -3.91 -19.40
CA ARG A 176 3.28 -4.32 -20.00
C ARG A 176 3.13 -5.18 -21.25
N SER A 177 2.20 -6.13 -21.24
CA SER A 177 2.06 -7.16 -22.27
C SER A 177 0.73 -7.09 -23.04
N GLY A 178 -0.15 -6.16 -22.67
CA GLY A 178 -1.39 -5.87 -23.37
C GLY A 178 -2.56 -6.79 -22.99
N SER A 179 -3.75 -6.45 -23.48
CA SER A 179 -5.01 -7.09 -23.10
C SER A 179 -5.10 -8.59 -23.43
N LYS A 180 -4.47 -9.02 -24.53
CA LYS A 180 -4.44 -10.44 -24.93
C LYS A 180 -3.61 -11.29 -23.97
N ALA A 181 -2.49 -10.76 -23.49
CA ALA A 181 -1.63 -11.44 -22.52
C ALA A 181 -2.29 -11.50 -21.13
N ALA A 182 -2.90 -10.40 -20.69
CA ALA A 182 -3.69 -10.37 -19.44
C ALA A 182 -4.84 -11.40 -19.48
N ARG A 183 -5.50 -11.57 -20.62
CA ARG A 183 -6.51 -12.64 -20.79
C ARG A 183 -5.92 -14.03 -20.57
N ILE A 184 -4.76 -14.33 -21.18
CA ILE A 184 -4.07 -15.61 -20.98
C ILE A 184 -3.72 -15.81 -19.50
N PHE A 185 -3.20 -14.77 -18.83
CA PHE A 185 -2.85 -14.81 -17.42
C PHE A 185 -4.05 -15.12 -16.52
N ARG A 186 -5.18 -14.41 -16.70
CA ARG A 186 -6.44 -14.68 -15.98
C ARG A 186 -6.97 -16.09 -16.22
N MET A 187 -6.86 -16.58 -17.46
CA MET A 187 -7.28 -17.94 -17.81
C MET A 187 -6.46 -19.01 -17.09
N ILE A 188 -5.14 -18.83 -17.00
CA ILE A 188 -4.24 -19.76 -16.28
C ILE A 188 -4.55 -19.70 -14.78
N ARG A 189 -4.76 -18.51 -14.22
CA ARG A 189 -5.18 -18.33 -12.81
C ARG A 189 -6.46 -19.14 -12.49
N ALA A 190 -7.47 -19.09 -13.37
CA ALA A 190 -8.73 -19.80 -13.16
C ALA A 190 -8.59 -21.33 -13.25
N LYS A 191 -7.75 -21.84 -14.18
CA LYS A 191 -7.56 -23.28 -14.40
C LYS A 191 -6.51 -23.94 -13.51
N LYS A 192 -5.66 -23.15 -12.82
CA LYS A 192 -4.46 -23.54 -12.07
C LYS A 192 -3.35 -24.14 -12.94
N PHE A 193 -3.65 -25.15 -13.75
CA PHE A 193 -2.74 -25.75 -14.73
C PHE A 193 -3.39 -25.75 -16.10
N ALA A 194 -2.67 -25.28 -17.11
CA ALA A 194 -3.17 -25.23 -18.47
C ALA A 194 -2.13 -25.66 -19.51
N GLU A 195 -2.54 -26.51 -20.45
CA GLU A 195 -1.77 -26.84 -21.64
C GLU A 195 -1.94 -25.77 -22.73
N GLN A 196 -0.96 -25.65 -23.62
CA GLN A 196 -0.98 -24.62 -24.67
C GLN A 196 -2.22 -24.71 -25.58
N GLU A 197 -2.66 -25.91 -25.97
CA GLU A 197 -3.85 -26.09 -26.82
C GLU A 197 -5.12 -25.61 -26.10
N GLN A 198 -5.22 -25.86 -24.79
CA GLN A 198 -6.36 -25.44 -23.98
C GLN A 198 -6.39 -23.92 -23.76
N ILE A 199 -5.22 -23.29 -23.61
CA ILE A 199 -5.11 -21.83 -23.52
C ILE A 199 -5.63 -21.21 -24.82
N GLN A 200 -5.22 -21.73 -25.97
CA GLN A 200 -5.68 -21.24 -27.28
C GLN A 200 -7.21 -21.33 -27.42
N GLN A 201 -7.79 -22.48 -27.10
CA GLN A 201 -9.24 -22.70 -27.27
C GLN A 201 -10.07 -21.78 -26.38
N VAL A 202 -9.70 -21.63 -25.10
CA VAL A 202 -10.51 -20.85 -24.17
C VAL A 202 -10.25 -19.34 -24.28
N ALA A 203 -9.02 -18.92 -24.62
CA ALA A 203 -8.72 -17.50 -24.80
C ALA A 203 -9.27 -16.93 -26.12
N MET A 204 -9.66 -17.78 -27.07
CA MET A 204 -10.07 -17.43 -28.43
C MET A 204 -9.02 -16.54 -29.14
N ILE A 205 -7.74 -16.89 -28.98
CA ILE A 205 -6.60 -16.20 -29.60
C ILE A 205 -6.00 -17.11 -30.69
N PRO A 206 -5.56 -16.58 -31.85
CA PRO A 206 -4.88 -17.37 -32.86
C PRO A 206 -3.66 -18.12 -32.32
N ALA A 207 -3.44 -19.37 -32.77
CA ALA A 207 -2.39 -20.26 -32.25
C ALA A 207 -0.99 -19.62 -32.21
N LYS A 208 -0.61 -18.94 -33.30
CA LYS A 208 0.72 -18.29 -33.43
C LYS A 208 0.92 -17.18 -32.41
N GLU A 209 -0.11 -16.36 -32.22
CA GLU A 209 -0.08 -15.23 -31.28
C GLU A 209 -0.15 -15.70 -29.83
N CYS A 210 -1.03 -16.66 -29.54
CA CYS A 210 -1.13 -17.29 -28.21
C CYS A 210 0.22 -17.85 -27.77
N LYS A 211 0.87 -18.62 -28.66
CA LYS A 211 2.21 -19.17 -28.42
C LYS A 211 3.21 -18.06 -28.05
N LEU A 212 3.32 -17.02 -28.88
CA LEU A 212 4.25 -15.92 -28.66
C LEU A 212 4.02 -15.21 -27.33
N LEU A 213 2.76 -14.92 -26.99
CA LEU A 213 2.42 -14.24 -25.73
C LEU A 213 2.69 -15.12 -24.50
N THR A 214 2.38 -16.43 -24.56
CA THR A 214 2.66 -17.36 -23.45
C THR A 214 4.16 -17.46 -23.18
N TYR A 215 5.00 -17.57 -24.22
CA TYR A 215 6.45 -17.60 -24.04
C TYR A 215 7.02 -16.25 -23.57
N LYS A 216 6.45 -15.12 -24.00
CA LYS A 216 6.82 -13.81 -23.46
C LYS A 216 6.54 -13.70 -21.96
N LEU A 217 5.37 -14.18 -21.50
CA LEU A 217 5.02 -14.19 -20.08
C LEU A 217 5.91 -15.16 -19.27
N LEU A 218 6.38 -16.25 -19.88
CA LEU A 218 7.35 -17.17 -19.29
C LEU A 218 8.74 -16.50 -19.16
N GLU A 219 9.20 -15.79 -20.19
CA GLU A 219 10.47 -15.04 -20.16
C GLU A 219 10.46 -13.95 -19.09
N GLU A 220 9.34 -13.24 -18.94
CA GLU A 220 9.13 -12.25 -17.89
C GLU A 220 8.87 -12.87 -16.50
N SER A 221 8.94 -14.19 -16.36
CA SER A 221 8.73 -14.95 -15.11
C SER A 221 7.35 -14.75 -14.45
N PHE A 222 6.33 -14.37 -15.23
CA PHE A 222 4.94 -14.34 -14.76
C PHE A 222 4.28 -15.73 -14.80
N LEU A 223 4.76 -16.60 -15.68
CA LEU A 223 4.34 -18.00 -15.79
C LEU A 223 5.49 -18.92 -15.46
N GLN A 224 5.17 -20.12 -15.00
CA GLN A 224 6.12 -21.21 -14.85
C GLN A 224 5.68 -22.40 -15.69
N MET A 225 6.64 -23.22 -16.09
CA MET A 225 6.42 -24.41 -16.89
C MET A 225 6.77 -25.65 -16.06
N GLN A 226 5.80 -26.54 -15.91
CA GLN A 226 5.98 -27.85 -15.28
C GLN A 226 5.96 -28.95 -16.35
N GLU A 227 7.06 -29.71 -16.43
CA GLU A 227 7.14 -30.90 -17.28
C GLU A 227 6.51 -32.10 -16.57
N LEU A 228 5.50 -32.70 -17.19
CA LEU A 228 4.98 -34.00 -16.78
C LEU A 228 5.43 -35.07 -17.77
N ARG A 229 6.18 -36.05 -17.27
CA ARG A 229 6.59 -37.24 -18.02
C ARG A 229 5.67 -38.39 -17.66
N LYS A 230 4.85 -38.85 -18.60
CA LYS A 230 4.05 -40.06 -18.40
C LYS A 230 4.87 -41.27 -18.88
N SER A 231 5.48 -42.00 -17.94
CA SER A 231 6.16 -43.26 -18.26
C SER A 231 5.11 -44.35 -18.44
N LEU A 232 4.86 -44.73 -19.69
CA LEU A 232 4.02 -45.87 -20.08
C LEU A 232 4.94 -46.87 -20.80
N ALA A 233 5.71 -47.62 -20.02
CA ALA A 233 6.64 -48.68 -20.44
C ALA A 233 7.93 -48.26 -21.18
N ALA A 234 8.93 -49.14 -21.13
CA ALA A 234 10.33 -48.89 -21.52
C ALA A 234 10.58 -48.68 -23.03
N ASN A 235 9.61 -49.00 -23.90
CA ASN A 235 9.79 -49.03 -25.36
C ASN A 235 8.96 -47.98 -26.12
N VAL A 236 8.28 -47.05 -25.45
CA VAL A 236 7.52 -45.96 -26.09
C VAL A 236 8.24 -44.63 -25.84
N PRO A 237 8.45 -43.78 -26.86
CA PRO A 237 8.96 -42.43 -26.66
C PRO A 237 8.10 -41.68 -25.65
N ASN A 238 8.69 -41.23 -24.55
CA ASN A 238 7.96 -40.55 -23.48
C ASN A 238 7.26 -39.28 -24.03
N LYS A 239 5.92 -39.28 -24.05
CA LYS A 239 5.17 -38.06 -24.34
C LYS A 239 5.31 -37.13 -23.12
N THR A 240 6.03 -36.03 -23.31
CA THR A 240 6.19 -34.98 -22.29
C THR A 240 5.10 -33.95 -22.48
N PHE A 241 4.38 -33.65 -21.40
CA PHE A 241 3.35 -32.60 -21.37
C PHE A 241 3.92 -31.39 -20.65
N PHE A 242 3.73 -30.21 -21.24
CA PHE A 242 4.12 -28.94 -20.63
C PHE A 242 2.89 -28.26 -20.10
N LEU A 243 2.81 -28.11 -18.78
CA LEU A 243 1.75 -27.39 -18.10
C LEU A 243 2.25 -26.02 -17.67
N PHE A 244 1.47 -24.99 -17.98
CA PHE A 244 1.70 -23.65 -17.45
C PHE A 244 0.91 -23.47 -16.16
N HIS A 245 1.57 -22.95 -15.14
CA HIS A 245 0.94 -22.53 -13.88
C HIS A 245 1.50 -21.19 -13.42
N ILE A 246 0.84 -20.60 -12.42
CA ILE A 246 1.26 -19.36 -11.78
C ILE A 246 1.40 -19.62 -10.29
N GLU A 247 2.60 -19.45 -9.77
CA GLU A 247 2.88 -19.39 -8.34
C GLU A 247 2.94 -17.94 -7.90
N LEU A 248 1.93 -17.52 -7.14
CA LEU A 248 1.76 -16.12 -6.74
C LEU A 248 2.97 -15.61 -5.96
N ASP A 249 3.58 -16.44 -5.11
CA ASP A 249 4.66 -16.05 -4.21
C ASP A 249 5.94 -15.70 -4.97
N GLN A 250 6.27 -16.51 -5.98
CA GLN A 250 7.42 -16.24 -6.84
C GLN A 250 7.18 -14.98 -7.68
N VAL A 251 5.98 -14.85 -8.27
CA VAL A 251 5.63 -13.68 -9.08
C VAL A 251 5.62 -12.41 -8.23
N ALA A 252 5.06 -12.44 -7.03
CA ALA A 252 5.03 -11.30 -6.11
C ALA A 252 6.44 -10.84 -5.74
N ARG A 253 7.36 -11.77 -5.43
CA ARG A 253 8.76 -11.46 -5.14
C ARG A 253 9.51 -10.89 -6.35
N MET A 254 9.26 -11.44 -7.54
CA MET A 254 9.84 -10.94 -8.78
C MET A 254 9.37 -9.51 -9.09
N VAL A 255 8.06 -9.25 -8.98
CA VAL A 255 7.49 -7.92 -9.21
C VAL A 255 8.02 -6.93 -8.18
N LEU A 256 8.14 -7.33 -6.92
CA LEU A 256 8.73 -6.50 -5.85
C LEU A 256 10.19 -6.09 -6.18
N GLU A 257 11.01 -7.02 -6.70
CA GLU A 257 12.37 -6.71 -7.15
C GLU A 257 12.38 -5.70 -8.31
N VAL A 258 11.45 -5.85 -9.27
CA VAL A 258 11.28 -4.89 -10.37
C VAL A 258 10.88 -3.51 -9.84
N CYS A 259 9.97 -3.45 -8.87
CA CYS A 259 9.57 -2.20 -8.22
C CYS A 259 10.75 -1.52 -7.51
N TYR A 260 11.59 -2.26 -6.78
CA TYR A 260 12.79 -1.69 -6.15
C TYR A 260 13.81 -1.15 -7.16
N LYS A 261 14.03 -1.86 -8.26
CA LYS A 261 14.88 -1.36 -9.35
C LYS A 261 14.29 -0.10 -9.99
N ALA A 262 12.97 -0.06 -10.19
CA ALA A 262 12.28 1.11 -10.72
C ALA A 262 12.40 2.32 -9.79
N LEU A 263 12.20 2.13 -8.47
CA LEU A 263 12.41 3.17 -7.46
C LEU A 263 13.85 3.69 -7.45
N PHE A 264 14.84 2.79 -7.46
CA PHE A 264 16.25 3.18 -7.51
C PHE A 264 16.58 4.01 -8.76
N ASN A 265 16.06 3.61 -9.92
CA ASN A 265 16.26 4.34 -11.17
C ASN A 265 15.57 5.72 -11.15
N ALA A 266 14.36 5.82 -10.60
CA ALA A 266 13.64 7.09 -10.45
C ALA A 266 14.38 8.07 -9.54
N LEU A 267 14.83 7.60 -8.36
CA LEU A 267 15.62 8.37 -7.41
C LEU A 267 16.94 8.85 -8.04
N THR A 268 17.66 7.93 -8.69
CA THR A 268 18.93 8.25 -9.36
C THR A 268 18.74 9.29 -10.46
N ARG A 269 17.65 9.18 -11.24
CA ARG A 269 17.33 10.18 -12.27
C ARG A 269 16.97 11.53 -11.66
N ARG A 270 16.18 11.56 -10.60
CA ARG A 270 15.82 12.80 -9.89
C ARG A 270 17.04 13.51 -9.32
N ASP A 271 17.94 12.75 -8.68
CA ASP A 271 19.19 13.28 -8.14
C ASP A 271 20.11 13.82 -9.22
N HIS A 272 20.14 13.16 -10.39
CA HIS A 272 20.91 13.62 -11.54
C HIS A 272 20.36 14.96 -12.07
N GLU A 273 19.04 15.09 -12.26
CA GLU A 273 18.40 16.35 -12.68
C GLU A 273 18.65 17.48 -11.68
N HIS A 274 18.61 17.18 -10.38
CA HIS A 274 18.90 18.15 -9.33
C HIS A 274 20.38 18.59 -9.33
N LYS A 275 21.31 17.67 -9.61
CA LYS A 275 22.76 17.98 -9.67
C LYS A 275 23.13 18.80 -10.89
N GLU A 276 22.62 18.47 -12.08
CA GLU A 276 22.90 19.21 -13.31
C GLU A 276 22.37 20.65 -13.24
N ASN A 277 21.16 20.82 -12.71
CA ASN A 277 20.50 22.12 -12.64
C ASN A 277 20.69 22.86 -11.32
N ARG A 278 21.61 22.40 -10.46
CA ARG A 278 21.80 22.92 -9.10
C ARG A 278 21.97 24.44 -9.05
N ARG A 279 22.79 25.01 -9.95
CA ARG A 279 23.04 26.46 -10.00
C ARG A 279 21.77 27.26 -10.29
N LEU A 280 20.93 26.74 -11.19
CA LEU A 280 19.69 27.39 -11.59
C LEU A 280 18.63 27.30 -10.48
N ILE A 281 18.56 26.15 -9.79
CA ILE A 281 17.70 25.94 -8.63
C ILE A 281 18.11 26.85 -7.47
N GLU A 282 19.41 26.95 -7.15
CA GLU A 282 19.91 27.84 -6.09
C GLU A 282 19.71 29.33 -6.41
N LYS A 283 19.79 29.72 -7.70
CA LYS A 283 19.45 31.08 -8.16
C LYS A 283 17.96 31.33 -7.95
N HIS A 284 17.11 30.40 -8.35
CA HIS A 284 15.65 30.50 -8.18
C HIS A 284 15.24 30.59 -6.70
N GLN A 285 15.78 29.73 -5.82
CA GLN A 285 15.51 29.77 -4.38
C GLN A 285 15.93 31.09 -3.73
N ARG A 286 17.07 31.67 -4.14
CA ARG A 286 17.49 32.99 -3.66
C ARG A 286 16.50 34.07 -4.08
N ILE A 287 16.07 34.06 -5.33
CA ILE A 287 15.08 35.01 -5.84
C ILE A 287 13.77 34.87 -5.08
N GLU A 288 13.26 33.66 -4.90
CA GLU A 288 12.04 33.41 -4.10
C GLU A 288 12.17 33.92 -2.65
N SER A 289 13.32 33.71 -2.00
CA SER A 289 13.54 34.20 -0.64
C SER A 289 13.53 35.74 -0.55
N ILE A 290 14.10 36.42 -1.56
CA ILE A 290 14.11 37.87 -1.64
C ILE A 290 12.68 38.37 -1.90
N THR A 291 11.97 37.78 -2.86
CA THR A 291 10.56 38.11 -3.15
C THR A 291 9.69 37.94 -1.90
N GLN A 292 9.88 36.87 -1.14
CA GLN A 292 9.12 36.62 0.09
C GLN A 292 9.42 37.68 1.16
N SER A 293 10.71 38.01 1.39
CA SER A 293 11.11 39.05 2.35
C SER A 293 10.59 40.44 1.97
N MET A 294 10.55 40.77 0.68
CA MET A 294 10.03 42.04 0.17
C MET A 294 8.51 42.13 0.25
N ARG A 295 7.80 41.00 0.04
CA ARG A 295 6.35 40.92 0.28
C ARG A 295 6.00 41.15 1.74
N GLU A 296 6.78 40.60 2.66
CA GLU A 296 6.59 40.80 4.11
C GLU A 296 6.86 42.25 4.55
N GLN A 297 7.71 42.97 3.83
CA GLN A 297 8.00 44.39 4.04
C GLN A 297 6.98 45.34 3.37
N GLY A 298 6.00 44.82 2.63
CA GLY A 298 4.97 45.62 1.96
C GLY A 298 5.45 46.33 0.69
N ALA A 299 6.41 45.75 -0.03
CA ALA A 299 6.95 46.31 -1.27
C ALA A 299 5.90 46.49 -2.40
N ASP A 300 6.08 47.54 -3.21
CA ASP A 300 5.24 47.86 -4.37
C ASP A 300 5.35 46.81 -5.49
N GLN A 301 4.28 46.66 -6.29
CA GLN A 301 4.21 45.67 -7.38
C GLN A 301 5.34 45.81 -8.41
N GLU A 302 5.85 47.02 -8.63
CA GLU A 302 6.96 47.29 -9.57
C GLU A 302 8.29 46.70 -9.10
N GLN A 303 8.55 46.70 -7.79
CA GLN A 303 9.77 46.11 -7.21
C GLN A 303 9.76 44.58 -7.29
N LEU A 304 8.57 43.98 -7.21
CA LEU A 304 8.40 42.54 -7.38
C LEU A 304 8.65 42.12 -8.83
N THR A 305 8.22 42.92 -9.81
CA THR A 305 8.47 42.64 -11.23
C THR A 305 9.94 42.75 -11.61
N GLU A 306 10.69 43.70 -11.04
CA GLU A 306 12.15 43.82 -11.27
C GLU A 306 12.92 42.59 -10.74
N ILE A 307 12.49 42.05 -9.59
CA ILE A 307 13.08 40.84 -9.00
C ILE A 307 12.76 39.61 -9.86
N GLU A 308 11.56 39.53 -10.44
CA GLU A 308 11.18 38.47 -11.38
C GLU A 308 11.95 38.55 -12.71
N GLU A 309 12.26 39.76 -13.20
CA GLU A 309 13.07 39.99 -14.40
C GLU A 309 14.56 39.60 -14.24
N MET A 310 15.04 39.39 -13.01
CA MET A 310 16.38 38.81 -12.78
C MET A 310 16.49 37.36 -13.29
N LEU A 311 15.35 36.70 -13.53
CA LEU A 311 15.27 35.41 -14.20
C LEU A 311 15.02 35.64 -15.69
N THR A 312 15.93 35.19 -16.54
CA THR A 312 15.73 35.36 -17.98
C THR A 312 14.58 34.45 -18.48
N PRO A 313 13.79 34.86 -19.49
CA PRO A 313 12.74 34.02 -20.07
C PRO A 313 13.17 32.58 -20.47
N PRO A 314 14.37 32.33 -21.02
CA PRO A 314 14.82 30.94 -21.23
C PRO A 314 15.07 30.18 -19.92
N GLU A 315 15.55 30.83 -18.86
CA GLU A 315 15.75 30.20 -17.55
C GLU A 315 14.41 29.82 -16.89
N THR A 316 13.38 30.67 -16.99
CA THR A 316 12.04 30.36 -16.45
C THR A 316 11.42 29.15 -17.15
N THR A 317 11.52 29.07 -18.48
CA THR A 317 11.00 27.92 -19.24
C THR A 317 11.75 26.62 -18.95
N LEU A 318 13.08 26.69 -18.75
CA LEU A 318 13.88 25.55 -18.36
C LEU A 318 13.54 25.07 -16.94
N LEU A 319 13.41 26.00 -15.99
CA LEU A 319 12.98 25.70 -14.62
C LEU A 319 11.61 25.03 -14.58
N GLY A 320 10.64 25.54 -15.33
CA GLY A 320 9.31 24.93 -15.39
C GLY A 320 9.34 23.48 -15.90
N LYS A 321 10.19 23.18 -16.89
CA LYS A 321 10.39 21.81 -17.39
C LYS A 321 11.02 20.91 -16.32
N ILE A 322 12.05 21.40 -15.63
CA ILE A 322 12.75 20.65 -14.57
C ILE A 322 11.80 20.36 -13.40
N GLN A 323 11.07 21.37 -12.92
CA GLN A 323 10.10 21.20 -11.83
C GLN A 323 9.01 20.20 -12.21
N THR A 324 8.49 20.28 -13.44
CA THR A 324 7.49 19.31 -13.93
C THR A 324 8.08 17.90 -13.99
N MET A 325 9.33 17.74 -14.43
CA MET A 325 9.99 16.44 -14.48
C MET A 325 10.21 15.87 -13.08
N ILE A 326 10.73 16.67 -12.14
CA ILE A 326 10.95 16.27 -10.74
C ILE A 326 9.62 15.89 -10.10
N LYS A 327 8.56 16.69 -10.31
CA LYS A 327 7.23 16.40 -9.80
C LYS A 327 6.69 15.07 -10.33
N ARG A 328 6.83 14.80 -11.63
CA ARG A 328 6.42 13.52 -12.23
C ARG A 328 7.21 12.33 -11.67
N LEU A 329 8.52 12.49 -11.45
CA LEU A 329 9.35 11.45 -10.85
C LEU A 329 8.92 11.18 -9.40
N SER A 330 8.68 12.23 -8.60
CA SER A 330 8.18 12.08 -7.23
C SER A 330 6.78 11.46 -7.18
N GLU A 331 5.88 11.81 -8.10
CA GLU A 331 4.56 11.16 -8.21
C GLU A 331 4.69 9.68 -8.58
N ALA A 332 5.61 9.34 -9.50
CA ALA A 332 5.88 7.95 -9.85
C ALA A 332 6.48 7.16 -8.68
N GLU A 333 7.35 7.77 -7.87
CA GLU A 333 7.89 7.17 -6.64
C GLU A 333 6.76 6.84 -5.65
N LEU A 334 5.82 7.77 -5.42
CA LEU A 334 4.68 7.54 -4.52
C LEU A 334 3.78 6.40 -5.01
N GLN A 335 3.47 6.36 -6.32
CA GLN A 335 2.64 5.29 -6.90
C GLN A 335 3.34 3.92 -6.85
N LEU A 336 4.66 3.90 -7.05
CA LEU A 336 5.46 2.67 -6.90
C LEU A 336 5.47 2.19 -5.45
N ASP A 337 5.56 3.10 -4.48
CA ASP A 337 5.53 2.77 -3.05
C ASP A 337 4.19 2.13 -2.65
N GLU A 338 3.05 2.65 -3.12
CA GLU A 338 1.74 2.01 -2.91
C GLU A 338 1.72 0.55 -3.42
N THR A 339 2.32 0.30 -4.59
CA THR A 339 2.42 -1.03 -5.18
C THR A 339 3.31 -1.95 -4.35
N VAL A 340 4.48 -1.45 -3.93
CA VAL A 340 5.41 -2.17 -3.04
C VAL A 340 4.73 -2.53 -1.73
N PHE A 341 3.99 -1.59 -1.14
CA PHE A 341 3.30 -1.80 0.13
C PHE A 341 2.28 -2.94 0.06
N VAL A 342 1.46 -3.00 -1.01
CA VAL A 342 0.50 -4.11 -1.21
C VAL A 342 1.22 -5.46 -1.32
N LEU A 343 2.33 -5.53 -2.08
CA LEU A 343 3.11 -6.75 -2.26
C LEU A 343 3.82 -7.19 -0.97
N GLN A 344 4.38 -6.25 -0.21
CA GLN A 344 4.99 -6.53 1.09
C GLN A 344 3.96 -7.02 2.09
N LEU A 345 2.77 -6.41 2.15
CA LEU A 345 1.69 -6.86 3.01
C LEU A 345 1.30 -8.30 2.68
N TYR A 346 1.13 -8.64 1.40
CA TYR A 346 0.86 -10.01 1.00
C TYR A 346 1.93 -10.99 1.49
N LEU A 347 3.21 -10.66 1.30
CA LEU A 347 4.31 -11.51 1.75
C LEU A 347 4.41 -11.63 3.28
N ASN A 348 3.98 -10.60 4.02
CA ASN A 348 3.95 -10.63 5.49
C ASN A 348 2.81 -11.49 6.05
N TYR A 349 1.68 -11.59 5.34
CA TYR A 349 0.54 -12.44 5.73
C TYR A 349 0.62 -13.88 5.18
N LEU A 350 1.65 -14.17 4.38
CA LEU A 350 1.91 -15.51 3.83
C LEU A 350 2.16 -16.50 4.97
#